data_AF-A0A966UPV7-F1
#
_entry.id   AF-A0A966UPV7-F1
#
_cell.length_a   1.000
_cell.length_b   1.000
_cell.length_c   1.000
_cell.angle_alpha   90.00
_cell.angle_beta   90.00
_cell.angle_gamma   90.00
#
_symmetry.space_group_name_H-M   'P 1'
#
loop_
_entity.id
_entity.type
_entity.pdbx_description
1 polymer ?
#
loop_
_entity_poly.entity_id
_entity_poly.type
_entity_poly.pdbx_seq_one_letter_code
_entity_poly.pdbx_strand_id
1 'polypeptide(L)'
;MKKLQNIELTIKDEQEQGVFAISFVDRPAIEEDFILLSEMEVQMKVIDENKREVIGLALVPEKKILRRIKDKEFTVSFSAETIAKTQELYMKKLYGNNVTVDHAENVDGVALIESWIVEDTKNDKSNLYKLNAPVGSWVVKMKVYNEEVYQGIKDGKFNGFSIEGKYDGLEQLKMQDDVLNEIKDLLEKL
;
A
#
# COMPACT_ATOMS: atom_id res chain seq x y z
N MET A 1 16.28 14.77 -16.42
CA MET A 1 15.43 14.42 -15.26
C MET A 1 16.33 14.01 -14.12
N LYS A 2 16.11 14.54 -12.91
CA LYS A 2 16.84 14.15 -11.70
C LYS A 2 16.43 12.71 -11.37
N LYS A 3 17.38 11.77 -11.26
CA LYS A 3 17.07 10.37 -10.91
C LYS A 3 16.71 10.34 -9.42
N LEU A 4 15.43 10.10 -9.11
CA LEU A 4 14.98 9.94 -7.72
C LEU A 4 15.58 8.65 -7.14
N GLN A 5 16.03 8.72 -5.88
CA GLN A 5 16.45 7.54 -5.13
C GLN A 5 15.23 6.63 -4.93
N ASN A 6 15.41 5.32 -5.11
CA ASN A 6 14.40 4.33 -4.78
C ASN A 6 14.82 3.57 -3.52
N ILE A 7 13.91 3.42 -2.58
CA ILE A 7 14.11 2.71 -1.32
C ILE A 7 13.17 1.51 -1.29
N GLU A 8 13.74 0.32 -1.19
CA GLU A 8 12.95 -0.86 -0.90
C GLU A 8 12.54 -0.83 0.57
N LEU A 9 11.23 -0.92 0.81
CA LEU A 9 10.67 -1.06 2.14
C LEU A 9 10.56 -2.55 2.48
N THR A 10 10.96 -2.91 3.69
CA THR A 10 11.05 -4.31 4.14
C THR A 10 10.48 -4.48 5.56
N ILE A 11 10.33 -5.74 6.00
CA ILE A 11 9.92 -6.10 7.36
C ILE A 11 11.13 -6.74 8.06
N LYS A 12 11.63 -6.12 9.13
CA LYS A 12 12.66 -6.65 10.04
C LYS A 12 12.11 -7.04 11.41
N ASP A 13 11.08 -6.34 11.89
CA ASP A 13 10.40 -6.63 13.15
C ASP A 13 8.93 -6.95 12.90
N GLU A 14 8.59 -8.24 12.88
CA GLU A 14 7.22 -8.71 12.64
C GLU A 14 6.20 -8.27 13.70
N GLN A 15 6.64 -7.93 14.92
CA GLN A 15 5.74 -7.52 16.00
C GLN A 15 5.24 -6.10 15.74
N GLU A 16 6.16 -5.20 15.39
CA GLU A 16 5.84 -3.78 15.19
C GLU A 16 5.53 -3.38 13.75
N GLN A 17 6.03 -4.13 12.76
CA GLN A 17 5.95 -3.77 11.34
C GLN A 17 4.87 -4.58 10.60
N GLY A 18 4.57 -4.11 9.40
CA GLY A 18 3.49 -4.59 8.55
C GLY A 18 2.33 -3.62 8.46
N VAL A 19 1.29 -4.05 7.73
CA VAL A 19 0.03 -3.31 7.58
C VAL A 19 -0.84 -3.52 8.80
N PHE A 20 -1.45 -2.44 9.29
CA PHE A 20 -2.41 -2.47 10.40
C PHE A 20 -3.84 -2.08 9.97
N ALA A 21 -4.00 -1.41 8.82
CA ALA A 21 -5.31 -1.11 8.24
C ALA A 21 -5.23 -0.99 6.71
N ILE A 22 -6.37 -1.21 6.05
CA ILE A 22 -6.57 -0.89 4.64
C ILE A 22 -7.63 0.22 4.56
N SER A 23 -7.34 1.29 3.83
CA SER A 23 -8.19 2.47 3.71
C SER A 23 -8.92 2.52 2.37
N PHE A 24 -10.17 2.97 2.37
CA PHE A 24 -10.86 3.44 1.17
C PHE A 24 -10.53 4.91 0.91
N VAL A 25 -10.12 5.23 -0.32
CA VAL A 25 -9.68 6.59 -0.70
C VAL A 25 -10.27 7.04 -2.04
N ASP A 26 -10.49 8.36 -2.21
CA ASP A 26 -10.92 8.96 -3.48
C ASP A 26 -9.82 8.92 -4.54
N ARG A 27 -8.72 9.60 -4.22
CA ARG A 27 -7.50 9.63 -5.02
C ARG A 27 -6.38 9.01 -4.22
N PRO A 28 -5.87 7.88 -4.67
CA PRO A 28 -4.71 7.30 -4.05
C PRO A 28 -3.48 8.23 -4.33
N ALA A 29 -3.13 9.25 -3.49
CA ALA A 29 -1.84 10.00 -3.51
C ALA A 29 -1.50 10.96 -2.33
N ILE A 30 -0.19 11.02 -2.03
CA ILE A 30 0.72 11.77 -1.12
C ILE A 30 0.19 12.98 -0.31
N GLU A 31 0.34 12.92 1.03
CA GLU A 31 0.99 13.95 1.86
C GLU A 31 1.38 13.39 3.26
N GLU A 32 2.68 13.49 3.57
CA GLU A 32 3.40 13.46 4.87
C GLU A 32 3.32 12.29 5.90
N ASP A 33 4.51 12.06 6.49
CA ASP A 33 4.94 11.34 7.72
C ASP A 33 4.48 9.91 8.06
N PHE A 34 3.54 9.34 7.33
CA PHE A 34 3.26 7.90 7.39
C PHE A 34 3.53 7.28 6.01
N ILE A 35 3.99 6.01 5.96
CA ILE A 35 4.06 5.26 4.70
C ILE A 35 2.62 4.87 4.32
N LEU A 36 1.80 5.87 4.01
CA LEU A 36 0.46 5.73 3.46
C LEU A 36 0.65 5.45 1.99
N LEU A 37 0.46 4.21 1.56
CA LEU A 37 0.55 3.83 0.15
C LEU A 37 -0.69 4.25 -0.62
N SER A 38 -0.81 5.56 -0.75
CA SER A 38 -1.88 6.16 -1.49
C SER A 38 -1.63 5.96 -2.98
N GLU A 39 -0.51 6.24 -3.66
CA GLU A 39 -0.41 5.96 -5.12
C GLU A 39 -0.22 4.49 -5.56
N MET A 40 -1.27 3.71 -5.41
CA MET A 40 -1.56 2.61 -6.29
C MET A 40 -2.76 2.98 -7.15
N GLU A 41 -2.54 3.32 -8.43
CA GLU A 41 -3.55 3.04 -9.46
C GLU A 41 -3.81 1.53 -9.43
N VAL A 42 -4.70 1.16 -8.55
CA VAL A 42 -5.34 -0.12 -8.48
C VAL A 42 -6.78 0.27 -8.53
N GLN A 43 -7.37 0.06 -9.69
CA GLN A 43 -8.81 0.16 -9.85
C GLN A 43 -9.44 -0.77 -8.83
N MET A 44 -10.01 -0.19 -7.77
CA MET A 44 -10.99 -0.92 -6.98
C MET A 44 -12.20 -1.11 -7.89
N LYS A 45 -12.63 -2.36 -8.03
CA LYS A 45 -13.82 -2.68 -8.80
C LYS A 45 -14.92 -3.12 -7.87
N VAL A 46 -16.08 -2.51 -8.02
CA VAL A 46 -17.33 -3.07 -7.50
C VAL A 46 -17.60 -4.34 -8.32
N ILE A 47 -17.57 -5.50 -7.66
CA ILE A 47 -17.77 -6.78 -8.34
C ILE A 47 -19.25 -7.07 -8.49
N ASP A 48 -20.00 -6.86 -7.41
CA ASP A 48 -21.39 -7.28 -7.29
C ASP A 48 -22.10 -6.28 -6.39
N GLU A 49 -22.87 -5.39 -7.02
CA GLU A 49 -23.63 -4.36 -6.32
C GLU A 49 -24.61 -4.96 -5.31
N ASN A 50 -25.23 -6.10 -5.64
CA ASN A 50 -26.19 -6.76 -4.75
C ASN A 50 -25.52 -7.41 -3.54
N LYS A 51 -24.26 -7.84 -3.67
CA LYS A 51 -23.50 -8.45 -2.56
C LYS A 51 -22.68 -7.46 -1.75
N ARG A 52 -22.55 -6.21 -2.22
CA ARG A 52 -21.72 -5.15 -1.62
C ARG A 52 -20.26 -5.59 -1.46
N GLU A 53 -19.72 -6.21 -2.51
CA GLU A 53 -18.37 -6.74 -2.54
C GLU A 53 -17.48 -5.90 -3.46
N VAL A 54 -16.30 -5.56 -2.94
CA VAL A 54 -15.27 -4.80 -3.65
C VAL A 54 -13.96 -5.59 -3.67
N ILE A 55 -13.22 -5.48 -4.78
CA ILE A 55 -11.92 -6.14 -4.96
C ILE A 55 -10.90 -5.18 -5.55
N GLY A 56 -9.64 -5.40 -5.19
CA GLY A 56 -8.51 -4.67 -5.72
C GLY A 56 -7.19 -5.29 -5.25
N LEU A 57 -6.10 -4.74 -5.75
CA LEU A 57 -4.73 -5.01 -5.31
C LEU A 57 -4.37 -4.06 -4.15
N ALA A 58 -4.02 -4.62 -3.00
CA ALA A 58 -3.50 -3.84 -1.87
C ALA A 58 -2.03 -3.46 -2.06
N LEU A 59 -1.23 -4.31 -2.72
CA LEU A 59 0.19 -4.09 -3.04
C LEU A 59 0.57 -4.72 -4.39
N VAL A 60 1.51 -4.10 -5.11
CA VAL A 60 2.06 -4.57 -6.39
C VAL A 60 3.59 -4.52 -6.32
N PRO A 61 4.30 -5.60 -6.66
CA PRO A 61 5.76 -5.64 -6.60
C PRO A 61 6.42 -4.59 -7.49
N GLU A 62 7.55 -4.06 -7.03
CA GLU A 62 8.43 -3.13 -7.74
C GLU A 62 7.77 -1.82 -8.21
N LYS A 63 6.51 -1.59 -7.84
CA LYS A 63 5.81 -0.34 -8.12
C LYS A 63 6.48 0.77 -7.32
N LYS A 64 6.99 1.77 -8.03
CA LYS A 64 7.60 2.96 -7.44
C LYS A 64 6.52 3.93 -6.99
N ILE A 65 6.55 4.29 -5.71
CA ILE A 65 5.56 5.16 -5.10
C ILE A 65 6.29 6.41 -4.62
N LEU A 66 5.95 7.57 -5.18
CA LEU A 66 6.60 8.83 -4.88
C LEU A 66 6.31 9.25 -3.42
N ARG A 67 7.33 9.68 -2.71
CA ARG A 67 7.25 10.18 -1.34
C ARG A 67 7.96 11.51 -1.22
N ARG A 68 7.41 12.35 -0.36
CA ARG A 68 8.02 13.59 0.06
C ARG A 68 8.12 13.59 1.57
N ILE A 69 9.34 13.79 2.09
CA ILE A 69 9.59 14.05 3.51
C ILE A 69 10.40 15.34 3.55
N LYS A 70 9.82 16.40 4.14
CA LYS A 70 10.38 17.76 4.10
C LYS A 70 10.66 18.16 2.64
N ASP A 71 11.87 18.63 2.33
CA ASP A 71 12.28 19.05 0.99
C ASP A 71 12.81 17.93 0.09
N LYS A 72 12.65 16.66 0.49
CA LYS A 72 13.20 15.51 -0.23
C LYS A 72 12.13 14.70 -0.92
N GLU A 73 12.33 14.48 -2.21
CA GLU A 73 11.56 13.55 -3.02
C GLU A 73 12.37 12.28 -3.28
N PHE A 74 11.73 11.13 -3.06
CA PHE A 74 12.26 9.80 -3.32
C PHE A 74 11.11 8.86 -3.67
N THR A 75 11.40 7.68 -4.18
CA THR A 75 10.40 6.64 -4.37
C THR A 75 10.62 5.51 -3.39
N VAL A 76 9.52 4.87 -2.97
CA VAL A 76 9.56 3.60 -2.26
C VAL A 76 9.01 2.47 -3.12
N SER A 77 9.44 1.25 -2.87
CA SER A 77 8.91 0.05 -3.52
C SER A 77 8.91 -1.14 -2.57
N PHE A 78 8.20 -2.21 -2.95
CA PHE A 78 8.16 -3.46 -2.22
C PHE A 78 8.49 -4.60 -3.16
N SER A 79 9.33 -5.53 -2.71
CA SER A 79 9.53 -6.80 -3.39
C SER A 79 8.32 -7.72 -3.20
N ALA A 80 8.14 -8.69 -4.10
CA ALA A 80 7.11 -9.72 -3.97
C ALA A 80 7.21 -10.49 -2.64
N GLU A 81 8.44 -10.71 -2.15
CA GLU A 81 8.69 -11.34 -0.85
C GLU A 81 8.17 -10.48 0.31
N THR A 82 8.48 -9.17 0.31
CA THR A 82 7.96 -8.25 1.34
C THR A 82 6.43 -8.17 1.30
N ILE A 83 5.84 -8.21 0.11
CA ILE A 83 4.37 -8.19 -0.04
C ILE A 83 3.75 -9.47 0.52
N ALA A 84 4.30 -10.64 0.18
CA ALA A 84 3.84 -11.92 0.75
C ALA A 84 3.94 -11.91 2.28
N LYS A 85 5.05 -11.40 2.83
CA LYS A 85 5.22 -11.28 4.27
C LYS A 85 4.24 -10.31 4.92
N THR A 86 3.99 -9.17 4.26
CA THR A 86 2.98 -8.19 4.69
C THR A 86 1.60 -8.84 4.80
N GLN A 87 1.20 -9.56 3.75
CA GLN A 87 -0.10 -10.25 3.70
C GLN A 87 -0.22 -11.29 4.82
N GLU A 88 0.83 -12.09 5.04
CA GLU A 88 0.87 -13.08 6.13
C GLU A 88 0.65 -12.41 7.49
N LEU A 89 1.40 -11.34 7.79
CA LEU A 89 1.30 -10.64 9.07
C LEU A 89 -0.05 -9.96 9.28
N TYR A 90 -0.62 -9.35 8.24
CA TYR A 90 -1.95 -8.74 8.30
C TYR A 90 -3.02 -9.77 8.70
N MET A 91 -2.96 -10.97 8.11
CA MET A 91 -3.87 -12.06 8.45
C MET A 91 -3.58 -12.64 9.84
N LYS A 92 -2.32 -12.84 10.20
CA LYS A 92 -1.89 -13.36 11.51
C LYS A 92 -2.32 -12.46 12.66
N LYS A 93 -2.32 -11.14 12.46
CA LYS A 93 -2.75 -10.12 13.43
C LYS A 93 -4.27 -9.92 13.47
N LEU A 94 -5.03 -10.64 12.65
CA LEU A 94 -6.49 -10.55 12.52
C LEU A 94 -6.98 -9.14 12.14
N TYR A 95 -6.17 -8.40 11.38
CA TYR A 95 -6.50 -7.04 10.96
C TYR A 95 -7.46 -6.96 9.77
N GLY A 96 -8.04 -8.08 9.33
CA GLY A 96 -8.96 -8.11 8.19
C GLY A 96 -10.18 -7.19 8.30
N ASN A 97 -10.53 -6.71 9.49
CA ASN A 97 -11.62 -5.77 9.73
C ASN A 97 -11.14 -4.36 10.09
N ASN A 98 -9.82 -4.12 10.14
CA ASN A 98 -9.25 -2.81 10.37
C ASN A 98 -9.29 -2.04 9.06
N VAL A 99 -10.37 -1.29 8.87
CA VAL A 99 -10.59 -0.50 7.67
C VAL A 99 -10.79 0.94 8.07
N THR A 100 -10.18 1.86 7.33
CA THR A 100 -10.37 3.30 7.50
C THR A 100 -10.94 3.89 6.21
N VAL A 101 -11.31 5.17 6.28
CA VAL A 101 -11.64 5.98 5.12
C VAL A 101 -10.75 7.21 5.16
N ASP A 102 -10.11 7.54 4.03
CA ASP A 102 -9.22 8.70 3.91
C ASP A 102 -8.15 8.80 5.04
N HIS A 103 -7.66 7.66 5.52
CA HIS A 103 -6.66 7.57 6.59
C HIS A 103 -7.07 8.23 7.92
N ALA A 104 -8.37 8.33 8.17
CA ALA A 104 -8.93 8.87 9.39
C ALA A 104 -9.22 7.74 10.40
N GLU A 105 -10.35 7.82 11.10
CA GLU A 105 -10.76 6.81 12.07
C GLU A 105 -11.19 5.50 11.39
N ASN A 106 -11.08 4.40 12.15
CA ASN A 106 -11.58 3.11 11.72
C ASN A 106 -13.09 3.19 11.47
N VAL A 107 -13.54 2.54 10.41
CA VAL A 107 -14.94 2.37 10.07
C VAL A 107 -15.39 0.96 10.37
N ASP A 108 -16.48 0.85 11.12
CA ASP A 108 -17.15 -0.43 11.35
C ASP A 108 -17.92 -0.89 10.12
N GLY A 109 -18.23 -2.18 10.06
CA GLY A 109 -19.09 -2.74 9.03
C GLY A 109 -18.38 -2.95 7.69
N VAL A 110 -17.05 -3.12 7.69
CA VAL A 110 -16.29 -3.62 6.54
C VAL A 110 -15.46 -4.82 6.99
N ALA A 111 -15.45 -5.87 6.18
CA ALA A 111 -14.70 -7.08 6.49
C ALA A 111 -13.98 -7.62 5.26
N LEU A 112 -12.71 -7.99 5.42
CA LEU A 112 -11.97 -8.79 4.46
C LEU A 112 -12.59 -10.20 4.38
N ILE A 113 -12.99 -10.60 3.18
CA ILE A 113 -13.58 -11.92 2.92
C ILE A 113 -12.67 -12.83 2.10
N GLU A 114 -11.74 -12.27 1.33
CA GLU A 114 -10.70 -13.03 0.63
C GLU A 114 -9.40 -12.22 0.57
N SER A 115 -8.26 -12.91 0.68
CA SER A 115 -6.93 -12.32 0.54
C SER A 115 -5.97 -13.37 -0.02
N TRP A 116 -5.22 -13.04 -1.06
CA TRP A 116 -4.22 -13.94 -1.66
C TRP A 116 -3.09 -13.19 -2.37
N ILE A 117 -1.99 -13.90 -2.61
CA ILE A 117 -0.89 -13.46 -3.48
C ILE A 117 -1.07 -14.08 -4.86
N VAL A 118 -0.87 -13.30 -5.91
CA VAL A 118 -0.90 -13.80 -7.29
C VAL A 118 0.35 -14.64 -7.56
N GLU A 119 0.18 -15.95 -7.80
CA GLU A 119 1.29 -16.86 -8.11
C GLU A 119 1.44 -17.13 -9.62
N ASP A 120 0.33 -17.20 -10.36
CA ASP A 120 0.30 -17.43 -11.81
C ASP A 120 -0.73 -16.54 -12.51
N THR A 121 -0.25 -15.53 -13.23
CA THR A 121 -1.08 -14.57 -13.97
C THR A 121 -2.02 -15.21 -14.99
N LYS A 122 -1.79 -16.44 -15.45
CA LYS A 122 -2.68 -17.10 -16.41
C LYS A 122 -3.90 -17.71 -15.74
N ASN A 123 -3.72 -18.30 -14.56
CA ASN A 123 -4.75 -19.09 -13.87
C ASN A 123 -5.29 -18.41 -12.60
N ASP A 124 -4.86 -17.18 -12.29
CA ASP A 124 -5.30 -16.46 -11.10
C ASP A 124 -6.75 -15.96 -11.19
N LYS A 125 -7.45 -16.00 -10.06
CA LYS A 125 -8.84 -15.53 -9.91
C LYS A 125 -9.02 -14.05 -10.25
N SER A 126 -7.99 -13.22 -10.06
CA SER A 126 -8.00 -11.78 -10.38
C SER A 126 -8.33 -11.49 -11.84
N ASN A 127 -8.07 -12.45 -12.75
CA ASN A 127 -8.41 -12.34 -14.17
C ASN A 127 -9.91 -12.24 -14.43
N LEU A 128 -10.73 -12.88 -13.60
CA LEU A 128 -12.20 -12.75 -13.68
C LEU A 128 -12.65 -11.29 -13.54
N TYR A 129 -11.86 -10.49 -12.83
CA TYR A 129 -12.13 -9.09 -12.53
C TYR A 129 -11.27 -8.13 -13.37
N LYS A 130 -10.47 -8.65 -14.31
CA LYS A 130 -9.58 -7.86 -15.18
C LYS A 130 -8.69 -6.90 -14.38
N LEU A 131 -8.12 -7.37 -13.27
CA LEU A 131 -7.24 -6.55 -12.43
C LEU A 131 -5.84 -6.36 -13.03
N ASN A 132 -5.46 -7.18 -14.03
CA ASN A 132 -4.14 -7.17 -14.64
C ASN A 132 -3.02 -7.27 -13.58
N ALA A 133 -3.24 -8.12 -12.57
CA ALA A 133 -2.39 -8.23 -11.41
C ALA A 133 -1.10 -9.00 -11.77
N PRO A 134 0.10 -8.41 -11.63
CA PRO A 134 1.34 -9.15 -11.84
C PRO A 134 1.60 -10.15 -10.71
N VAL A 135 2.43 -11.17 -10.98
CA VAL A 135 2.90 -12.13 -9.97
C VAL A 135 3.46 -11.39 -8.76
N GLY A 136 3.13 -11.85 -7.56
CA GLY A 136 3.54 -11.26 -6.28
C GLY A 136 2.64 -10.12 -5.79
N SER A 137 1.61 -9.73 -6.56
CA SER A 137 0.62 -8.75 -6.08
C SER A 137 -0.25 -9.33 -4.99
N TRP A 138 -0.58 -8.51 -4.00
CA TRP A 138 -1.53 -8.86 -2.96
C TRP A 138 -2.93 -8.39 -3.36
N VAL A 139 -3.86 -9.33 -3.54
CA VAL A 139 -5.26 -9.07 -3.86
C VAL A 139 -6.10 -9.18 -2.59
N VAL A 140 -7.01 -8.23 -2.41
CA VAL A 140 -7.98 -8.23 -1.32
C VAL A 140 -9.40 -8.09 -1.86
N LYS A 141 -10.32 -8.82 -1.24
CA LYS A 141 -11.76 -8.69 -1.47
C LYS A 141 -12.44 -8.39 -0.14
N MET A 142 -13.19 -7.31 -0.10
CA MET A 142 -13.91 -6.87 1.09
C MET A 142 -15.42 -6.89 0.86
N LYS A 143 -16.15 -7.13 1.95
CA LYS A 143 -17.59 -6.96 2.02
C LYS A 143 -17.93 -5.73 2.84
N VAL A 144 -18.79 -4.88 2.28
CA VAL A 144 -19.15 -3.57 2.83
C VAL A 144 -20.59 -3.62 3.34
N TYR A 145 -20.74 -3.78 4.65
CA TYR A 145 -22.04 -3.72 5.34
C TYR A 145 -22.43 -2.29 5.69
N ASN A 146 -21.44 -1.42 5.91
CA ASN A 146 -21.63 0.00 6.22
C ASN A 146 -22.25 0.74 5.02
N GLU A 147 -23.44 1.32 5.22
CA GLU A 147 -24.20 1.98 4.15
C GLU A 147 -23.51 3.25 3.65
N GLU A 148 -22.90 4.04 4.53
CA GLU A 148 -22.22 5.29 4.16
C GLU A 148 -20.98 5.00 3.30
N VAL A 149 -20.16 4.04 3.72
CA VAL A 149 -18.99 3.60 2.95
C VAL A 149 -19.43 3.04 1.60
N TYR A 150 -20.47 2.20 1.58
CA TYR A 150 -20.98 1.60 0.36
C TYR A 150 -21.53 2.66 -0.61
N GLN A 151 -22.27 3.65 -0.10
CA GLN A 151 -22.78 4.74 -0.92
C GLN A 151 -21.64 5.62 -1.44
N GLY A 152 -20.62 5.89 -0.63
CA GLY A 152 -19.40 6.58 -1.07
C GLY A 152 -18.67 5.85 -2.20
N ILE A 153 -18.60 4.51 -2.16
CA ILE A 153 -18.05 3.71 -3.26
C ILE A 153 -18.90 3.86 -4.53
N LYS A 154 -20.23 3.76 -4.40
CA LYS A 154 -21.16 3.88 -5.55
C LYS A 154 -21.12 5.26 -6.21
N ASP A 155 -20.98 6.30 -5.40
CA ASP A 155 -20.91 7.68 -5.86
C ASP A 155 -19.52 8.04 -6.43
N GLY A 156 -18.59 7.09 -6.41
CA GLY A 156 -17.22 7.29 -6.85
C GLY A 156 -16.42 8.21 -5.94
N LYS A 157 -16.83 8.37 -4.67
CA LYS A 157 -16.04 9.04 -3.63
C LYS A 157 -14.88 8.16 -3.18
N PHE A 158 -15.03 6.84 -3.23
CA PHE A 158 -13.96 5.90 -2.88
C PHE A 158 -13.69 4.98 -4.06
N ASN A 159 -12.52 5.14 -4.69
CA ASN A 159 -12.17 4.49 -5.96
C ASN A 159 -10.94 3.58 -5.87
N GLY A 160 -10.28 3.54 -4.72
CA GLY A 160 -9.08 2.74 -4.52
C GLY A 160 -8.92 2.25 -3.09
N PHE A 161 -8.02 1.29 -2.94
CA PHE A 161 -7.46 0.89 -1.65
C PHE A 161 -6.13 1.61 -1.42
N SER A 162 -5.85 1.92 -0.17
CA SER A 162 -4.55 2.36 0.33
C SER A 162 -4.18 1.51 1.55
N ILE A 163 -2.89 1.27 1.79
CA ILE A 163 -2.45 0.57 3.00
C ILE A 163 -1.87 1.53 4.03
N GLU A 164 -2.11 1.21 5.30
CA GLU A 164 -1.49 1.88 6.44
C GLU A 164 -0.59 0.88 7.14
N GLY A 165 0.71 1.18 7.20
CA GLY A 165 1.68 0.25 7.76
C GLY A 165 3.00 0.89 8.16
N LYS A 166 3.74 0.16 8.98
CA LYS A 166 5.10 0.49 9.40
C LYS A 166 6.07 -0.46 8.70
N TYR A 167 7.11 0.09 8.10
CA TYR A 167 8.15 -0.66 7.39
C TYR A 167 9.53 -0.12 7.73
N ASP A 168 10.54 -0.95 7.52
CA ASP A 168 11.93 -0.55 7.55
C ASP A 168 12.41 -0.07 6.17
N GLY A 169 13.48 0.72 6.13
CA GLY A 169 14.16 1.15 4.90
C GLY A 169 14.35 2.67 4.80
N LEU A 170 13.55 3.48 5.50
CA LEU A 170 13.65 4.94 5.42
C LEU A 170 14.94 5.49 6.05
N GLU A 171 15.61 4.75 6.92
CA GLU A 171 16.94 5.06 7.45
C GLU A 171 18.01 5.21 6.34
N GLN A 172 17.79 4.59 5.18
CA GLN A 172 18.64 4.74 4.00
C GLN A 172 18.66 6.20 3.47
N LEU A 173 17.64 7.01 3.77
CA LEU A 173 17.64 8.45 3.46
C LEU A 173 18.63 9.24 4.30
N LYS A 174 18.79 8.86 5.58
CA LYS A 174 19.68 9.55 6.53
C LYS A 174 21.14 9.18 6.27
N MET A 175 21.42 7.89 6.10
CA MET A 175 22.79 7.42 5.81
C MET A 175 23.38 8.06 4.54
N GLN A 176 22.56 8.31 3.51
CA GLN A 176 23.04 8.97 2.31
C GLN A 176 23.35 10.45 2.51
N ASP A 177 22.61 11.17 3.37
CA ASP A 177 22.95 12.56 3.73
C ASP A 177 24.26 12.64 4.46
N ASP A 178 24.46 11.75 5.44
CA ASP A 178 25.67 11.72 6.25
C ASP A 178 26.90 11.49 5.38
N VAL A 179 26.84 10.50 4.48
CA VAL A 179 27.91 10.23 3.50
C VAL A 179 28.13 11.42 2.56
N LEU A 180 27.07 12.07 2.07
CA LEU A 180 27.21 13.21 1.15
C LEU A 180 27.83 14.42 1.85
N ASN A 181 27.47 14.66 3.12
CA ASN A 181 28.04 15.73 3.93
C ASN A 181 29.51 15.47 4.25
N GLU A 182 29.88 14.23 4.62
CA GLU A 182 31.28 13.84 4.82
C GLU A 182 32.13 14.05 3.56
N ILE A 183 31.61 13.71 2.37
CA ILE A 183 32.32 13.96 1.10
C ILE A 183 32.50 15.45 0.84
N LYS A 184 31.49 16.29 1.10
CA LYS A 184 31.60 17.74 0.93
C LYS A 184 32.66 18.34 1.86
N ASP A 185 32.65 17.94 3.12
CA ASP A 185 33.62 18.39 4.12
C ASP A 185 35.06 18.01 3.74
N LEU A 186 35.27 16.86 3.08
CA LEU A 186 36.58 16.44 2.57
C LEU A 186 37.02 17.25 1.34
N LEU A 187 36.08 17.61 0.47
CA LEU A 187 36.37 18.43 -0.72
C LEU A 187 36.65 19.89 -0.39
N GLU A 188 36.03 20.46 0.65
CA GLU A 188 36.31 21.83 1.12
C GLU A 188 37.67 21.96 1.84
N LYS A 189 38.27 20.84 2.26
CA LYS A 189 39.59 20.78 2.90
C LYS A 189 40.76 20.57 1.93
N LEU A 190 40.47 20.41 0.63
CA LEU A 190 41.44 20.31 -0.47
C LEU A 190 41.62 21.68 -1.14
#